data_AF-A0A9N8HFI5-F1
#
_entry.id   AF-A0A9N8HFI5-F1
#
_cell.length_a   1.000
_cell.length_b   1.000
_cell.length_c   1.000
_cell.angle_alpha   90.00
_cell.angle_beta   90.00
_cell.angle_gamma   90.00
#
_symmetry.space_group_name_H-M   'P 1'
#
loop_
_entity.id
_entity.type
_entity.pdbx_description
1 polymer ?
#
loop_
_entity_poly.entity_id
_entity_poly.type
_entity_poly.pdbx_seq_one_letter_code
_entity_poly.pdbx_strand_id
1 'polypeptide(L)'
;MKPTIGVLALEDDHTSATSALSESASYDVEEALDELPSASSFQEKDELSAPAEVAKEIAAEDSDSYIGSDEDVGALPHIVMVLGVTFVLVMGVFQAVIIGSSIYQKHGQQNTKKSTPVVAADLPFQLDELQAQTVAALEDPSSPESMALLWLRNDFGVNEHSRDRSLQRFRMALVYYALNGQQWNSSKSWLDHGLHECHWFNGWHANNAVCEFDTLVMLDLSENGLKGVLPVELGELQSLHRLDLSRNPDLMGKIPARLCELKSEQQLQIVADCSSSLQCC
;
A
#
# COMPACT_ATOMS: atom_id res chain seq x y z
N MET A 1 -33.17 55.78 -30.05
CA MET A 1 -33.49 56.84 -29.06
C MET A 1 -32.24 57.20 -28.26
N LYS A 2 -31.92 58.50 -28.18
CA LYS A 2 -31.19 59.18 -27.08
C LYS A 2 -32.27 59.96 -26.27
N PRO A 3 -32.09 60.39 -25.00
CA PRO A 3 -30.93 61.11 -24.41
C PRO A 3 -30.51 60.53 -23.02
N THR A 4 -29.40 60.84 -22.33
CA THR A 4 -28.64 62.04 -21.88
C THR A 4 -29.25 62.88 -20.74
N ILE A 5 -28.44 62.98 -19.66
CA ILE A 5 -28.30 64.00 -18.57
C ILE A 5 -29.21 63.92 -17.33
N GLY A 6 -28.56 63.96 -16.16
CA GLY A 6 -29.15 64.45 -14.91
C GLY A 6 -28.29 64.20 -13.66
N VAL A 7 -27.29 65.05 -13.42
CA VAL A 7 -26.53 65.16 -12.16
C VAL A 7 -27.38 65.86 -11.10
N LEU A 8 -27.44 65.32 -9.88
CA LEU A 8 -27.54 66.11 -8.64
C LEU A 8 -26.74 65.40 -7.53
N ALA A 9 -25.65 66.04 -7.13
CA ALA A 9 -25.06 65.90 -5.80
C ALA A 9 -25.93 66.67 -4.79
N LEU A 10 -25.90 66.28 -3.52
CA LEU A 10 -25.61 67.16 -2.37
C LEU A 10 -25.40 66.29 -1.11
N GLU A 11 -24.21 66.49 -0.53
CA GLU A 11 -23.85 66.62 0.90
C GLU A 11 -24.16 65.44 1.85
N ASP A 12 -23.15 64.71 2.33
CA ASP A 12 -22.16 65.05 3.38
C ASP A 12 -22.77 65.01 4.78
N ASP A 13 -22.33 64.04 5.58
CA ASP A 13 -21.90 64.37 6.93
C ASP A 13 -20.68 63.53 7.35
N HIS A 14 -19.63 64.28 7.68
CA HIS A 14 -18.38 63.86 8.32
C HIS A 14 -18.68 63.39 9.75
N THR A 15 -18.01 62.40 10.33
CA THR A 15 -16.77 62.55 11.13
C THR A 15 -16.46 61.14 11.69
N SER A 16 -15.33 60.49 11.41
CA SER A 16 -13.93 60.74 11.85
C SER A 16 -13.67 60.46 13.34
N ALA A 17 -12.95 59.36 13.61
CA ALA A 17 -11.99 59.17 14.72
C ALA A 17 -11.23 57.84 14.46
N THR A 18 -10.09 57.86 13.74
CA THR A 18 -8.70 57.94 14.24
C THR A 18 -8.13 56.66 14.90
N SER A 19 -7.29 55.96 14.11
CA SER A 19 -5.92 55.48 14.39
C SER A 19 -5.51 54.98 15.79
N ALA A 20 -4.97 53.75 15.83
CA ALA A 20 -3.71 53.34 16.48
C ALA A 20 -3.39 51.90 15.96
N LEU A 21 -2.46 51.67 15.03
CA LEU A 21 -1.01 51.50 15.17
C LEU A 21 -0.52 50.60 16.33
N SER A 22 0.06 49.47 15.89
CA SER A 22 1.22 48.74 16.40
C SER A 22 1.24 48.21 17.83
N GLU A 23 1.30 46.89 17.96
CA GLU A 23 2.20 46.22 18.89
C GLU A 23 2.54 44.82 18.37
N SER A 24 3.77 44.70 17.86
CA SER A 24 4.46 43.44 17.61
C SER A 24 5.17 43.03 18.90
N ALA A 25 4.81 41.89 19.48
CA ALA A 25 5.57 41.28 20.56
C ALA A 25 6.70 40.44 19.97
N SER A 26 7.95 40.90 20.13
CA SER A 26 9.13 40.06 20.03
C SER A 26 9.16 39.12 21.23
N TYR A 27 9.46 37.85 20.99
CA TYR A 27 9.88 36.92 22.04
C TYR A 27 11.37 36.71 21.87
N ASP A 28 12.14 37.41 22.69
CA ASP A 28 13.56 37.16 22.93
C ASP A 28 13.67 36.01 23.93
N VAL A 29 14.37 34.94 23.55
CA VAL A 29 14.90 33.94 24.49
C VAL A 29 16.35 33.70 24.10
N GLU A 30 17.26 34.48 24.71
CA GLU A 30 18.67 34.16 24.78
C GLU A 30 18.98 33.45 26.10
N GLU A 31 19.74 32.36 25.95
CA GLU A 31 20.85 31.98 26.82
C GLU A 31 20.56 31.39 28.21
N ALA A 32 20.70 30.06 28.28
CA ALA A 32 21.29 29.38 29.43
C ALA A 32 22.08 28.16 28.91
N LEU A 33 23.37 28.37 28.68
CA LEU A 33 24.38 27.31 28.56
C LEU A 33 24.96 26.99 29.95
N ASP A 34 25.41 25.74 30.06
CA ASP A 34 26.25 25.15 31.11
C ASP A 34 25.61 24.78 32.46
N GLU A 35 25.38 23.47 32.67
CA GLU A 35 26.24 22.63 33.53
C GLU A 35 25.85 21.13 33.39
N LEU A 36 26.85 20.31 33.05
CA LEU A 36 26.91 18.85 32.86
C LEU A 36 26.69 18.07 34.20
N PRO A 37 26.34 16.75 34.25
CA PRO A 37 27.24 15.70 33.75
C PRO A 37 26.64 14.41 33.17
N SER A 38 27.48 13.81 32.34
CA SER A 38 27.52 12.42 31.88
C SER A 38 27.61 11.40 33.03
N ALA A 39 26.78 10.35 32.96
CA ALA A 39 26.98 9.07 33.65
C ALA A 39 26.86 7.97 32.58
N SER A 40 27.98 7.39 32.12
CA SER A 40 28.66 6.21 32.68
C SER A 40 27.80 4.94 32.66
N SER A 41 28.17 4.03 31.76
CA SER A 41 28.34 2.58 31.97
C SER A 41 27.40 1.89 32.96
N PHE A 42 26.47 1.09 32.44
CA PHE A 42 25.99 -0.09 33.16
C PHE A 42 26.50 -1.33 32.43
N GLN A 43 27.55 -1.92 32.99
CA GLN A 43 28.06 -3.24 32.60
C GLN A 43 27.79 -4.19 33.77
N GLU A 44 27.08 -5.27 33.43
CA GLU A 44 27.27 -6.65 33.88
C GLU A 44 27.01 -7.03 35.35
N LYS A 45 26.33 -8.18 35.49
CA LYS A 45 26.32 -9.21 36.55
C LYS A 45 24.94 -9.89 36.55
N ASP A 46 24.76 -11.20 36.57
CA ASP A 46 25.63 -12.36 36.62
C ASP A 46 24.81 -13.57 36.12
N GLU A 47 25.52 -14.52 35.53
CA GLU A 47 25.32 -15.99 35.52
C GLU A 47 23.95 -16.59 35.87
N LEU A 48 23.42 -17.40 34.94
CA LEU A 48 23.11 -18.79 35.29
C LEU A 48 23.36 -19.74 34.12
N SER A 49 24.35 -20.59 34.33
CA SER A 49 24.84 -21.65 33.46
C SER A 49 24.01 -22.93 33.51
N ALA A 50 23.79 -23.51 32.32
CA ALA A 50 24.06 -24.92 31.94
C ALA A 50 22.97 -26.00 32.15
N PRO A 51 23.09 -27.17 31.48
CA PRO A 51 23.63 -27.44 30.14
C PRO A 51 22.71 -28.32 29.25
N ALA A 52 23.02 -28.33 27.95
CA ALA A 52 22.64 -29.38 27.02
C ALA A 52 23.71 -30.49 27.06
N GLU A 53 23.35 -31.71 27.47
CA GLU A 53 24.11 -32.93 27.15
C GLU A 53 23.32 -34.18 27.59
N VAL A 54 22.75 -34.95 26.66
CA VAL A 54 22.79 -36.44 26.68
C VAL A 54 22.56 -36.93 25.26
N ALA A 55 23.64 -37.06 24.50
CA ALA A 55 23.73 -37.98 23.36
C ALA A 55 24.78 -39.03 23.73
N LYS A 56 24.36 -40.30 23.87
CA LYS A 56 25.26 -41.45 23.87
C LYS A 56 24.48 -42.73 23.52
N GLU A 57 24.48 -43.03 22.23
CA GLU A 57 25.08 -44.24 21.64
C GLU A 57 25.16 -45.50 22.53
N ILE A 58 24.55 -46.61 22.06
CA ILE A 58 25.08 -47.99 22.16
C ILE A 58 24.51 -48.82 20.98
N ALA A 59 25.44 -49.26 20.12
CA ALA A 59 25.60 -50.51 19.36
C ALA A 59 24.39 -51.39 18.93
N ALA A 60 24.24 -51.49 17.60
CA ALA A 60 24.34 -52.67 16.72
C ALA A 60 24.24 -54.13 17.23
N GLU A 61 23.56 -54.93 16.37
CA GLU A 61 23.73 -56.38 16.07
C GLU A 61 23.24 -57.41 17.13
N ASP A 62 22.61 -58.56 16.84
CA ASP A 62 22.41 -59.37 15.63
C ASP A 62 21.32 -60.45 15.87
N SER A 63 20.85 -61.08 14.79
CA SER A 63 20.46 -62.51 14.64
C SER A 63 19.17 -63.11 15.23
N ASP A 64 18.34 -63.58 14.28
CA ASP A 64 17.74 -64.92 14.12
C ASP A 64 16.67 -65.50 15.07
N SER A 65 15.50 -65.84 14.49
CA SER A 65 15.03 -67.23 14.20
C SER A 65 13.51 -67.50 14.40
N TYR A 66 12.87 -67.92 13.28
CA TYR A 66 11.93 -69.04 13.04
C TYR A 66 11.14 -69.63 14.27
N ILE A 67 9.81 -69.79 14.34
CA ILE A 67 8.80 -70.68 13.66
C ILE A 67 7.43 -70.23 14.26
N GLY A 68 6.30 -70.00 13.57
CA GLY A 68 5.49 -70.91 12.76
C GLY A 68 4.35 -71.55 13.58
N SER A 69 3.15 -71.64 12.99
CA SER A 69 1.85 -72.23 13.45
C SER A 69 0.98 -71.36 14.39
N ASP A 70 -0.34 -71.23 14.22
CA ASP A 70 -1.32 -71.54 13.17
C ASP A 70 -2.66 -70.90 13.63
N GLU A 71 -3.61 -70.73 12.69
CA GLU A 71 -5.06 -70.54 12.90
C GLU A 71 -5.56 -69.20 13.51
N ASP A 72 -6.17 -68.33 12.68
CA ASP A 72 -7.65 -68.30 12.55
C ASP A 72 -8.09 -67.36 11.39
N VAL A 73 -8.53 -67.96 10.28
CA VAL A 73 -8.98 -67.27 9.07
C VAL A 73 -10.51 -67.22 9.10
N GLY A 74 -11.06 -66.27 9.87
CA GLY A 74 -12.50 -66.25 10.19
C GLY A 74 -13.24 -64.91 10.03
N ALA A 75 -12.64 -63.86 9.44
CA ALA A 75 -13.31 -62.55 9.35
C ALA A 75 -13.01 -61.71 8.08
N LEU A 76 -12.50 -62.32 7.01
CA LEU A 76 -12.03 -61.58 5.83
C LEU A 76 -13.03 -61.27 4.69
N PRO A 77 -14.27 -61.80 4.60
CA PRO A 77 -15.20 -61.33 3.56
C PRO A 77 -16.01 -60.09 3.99
N HIS A 78 -16.27 -59.90 5.29
CA HIS A 78 -17.09 -58.78 5.78
C HIS A 78 -16.31 -57.46 5.83
N ILE A 79 -15.03 -57.48 6.24
CA ILE A 79 -14.21 -56.27 6.34
C ILE A 79 -13.94 -55.69 4.94
N VAL A 80 -13.67 -56.55 3.95
CA VAL A 80 -13.46 -56.12 2.56
C VAL A 80 -14.75 -55.54 1.96
N MET A 81 -15.92 -56.10 2.29
CA MET A 81 -17.21 -55.53 1.86
C MET A 81 -17.48 -54.16 2.51
N VAL A 82 -17.22 -53.98 3.81
CA VAL A 82 -17.46 -52.71 4.50
C VAL A 82 -16.55 -51.60 3.99
N LEU A 83 -15.27 -51.91 3.73
CA LEU A 83 -14.32 -50.96 3.13
C LEU A 83 -14.68 -50.62 1.68
N GLY A 84 -15.15 -51.59 0.89
CA GLY A 84 -15.62 -51.35 -0.48
C GLY A 84 -16.87 -50.46 -0.54
N VAL A 85 -17.86 -50.71 0.31
CA VAL A 85 -19.11 -49.93 0.34
C VAL A 85 -18.87 -48.50 0.82
N THR A 86 -18.04 -48.31 1.84
CA THR A 86 -17.69 -46.96 2.32
C THR A 86 -16.91 -46.16 1.28
N PHE A 87 -15.98 -46.79 0.55
CA PHE A 87 -15.23 -46.13 -0.52
C PHE A 87 -16.14 -45.68 -1.69
N VAL A 88 -17.09 -46.52 -2.11
CA VAL A 88 -18.06 -46.18 -3.18
C VAL A 88 -18.98 -45.03 -2.76
N LEU A 89 -19.43 -44.99 -1.50
CA LEU A 89 -20.26 -43.89 -1.00
C LEU A 89 -19.48 -42.56 -0.94
N VAL A 90 -18.23 -42.57 -0.46
CA VAL A 90 -17.41 -41.35 -0.38
C VAL A 90 -17.08 -40.81 -1.78
N MET A 91 -16.75 -41.69 -2.74
CA MET A 91 -16.50 -41.29 -4.13
C MET A 91 -17.76 -40.78 -4.84
N GLY A 92 -18.93 -41.38 -4.57
CA GLY A 92 -20.22 -40.91 -5.10
C GLY A 92 -20.58 -39.51 -4.62
N VAL A 93 -20.34 -39.21 -3.33
CA VAL A 93 -20.54 -37.86 -2.77
C VAL A 93 -19.56 -36.86 -3.39
N PHE A 94 -18.30 -37.25 -3.61
CA PHE A 94 -17.30 -36.38 -4.23
C PHE A 94 -17.66 -35.99 -5.68
N GLN A 95 -18.16 -36.94 -6.48
CA GLN A 95 -18.64 -36.66 -7.84
C GLN A 95 -19.89 -35.78 -7.84
N ALA A 96 -20.82 -35.99 -6.90
CA ALA A 96 -22.01 -35.16 -6.78
C ALA A 96 -21.69 -33.69 -6.41
N VAL A 97 -20.67 -33.46 -5.57
CA VAL A 97 -20.20 -32.10 -5.23
C VAL A 97 -19.53 -31.42 -6.43
N ILE A 98 -18.73 -32.14 -7.22
CA ILE A 98 -18.09 -31.57 -8.42
C ILE A 98 -19.12 -31.25 -9.51
N ILE A 99 -20.11 -32.13 -9.73
CA ILE A 99 -21.19 -31.89 -10.70
C ILE A 99 -22.11 -30.76 -10.21
N GLY A 100 -22.40 -30.69 -8.90
CA GLY A 100 -23.16 -29.59 -8.30
C GLY A 100 -22.47 -28.23 -8.44
N SER A 101 -21.14 -28.20 -8.29
CA SER A 101 -20.32 -26.98 -8.43
C SER A 101 -20.24 -26.50 -9.89
N SER A 102 -20.27 -27.41 -10.86
CA SER A 102 -20.21 -27.07 -12.29
C SER A 102 -21.55 -26.58 -12.87
N ILE A 103 -22.69 -27.05 -12.33
CA ILE A 103 -24.03 -26.57 -12.72
C ILE A 103 -24.34 -25.21 -12.10
N TYR A 104 -23.77 -24.88 -10.93
CA TYR A 104 -23.99 -23.59 -10.27
C TYR A 104 -23.43 -22.38 -11.06
N GLN A 105 -22.50 -22.57 -12.00
CA GLN A 105 -21.95 -21.47 -12.79
C GLN A 105 -22.70 -21.16 -14.08
N LYS A 106 -23.72 -21.93 -14.47
CA LYS A 106 -24.28 -21.83 -15.84
C LYS A 106 -25.65 -21.17 -15.97
N HIS A 107 -26.04 -20.32 -15.02
CA HIS A 107 -27.34 -19.63 -15.07
C HIS A 107 -27.30 -18.14 -14.68
N GLY A 108 -26.38 -17.38 -15.29
CA GLY A 108 -26.22 -15.96 -14.95
C GLY A 108 -25.71 -15.04 -16.05
N GLN A 109 -26.05 -15.26 -17.33
CA GLN A 109 -25.80 -14.24 -18.36
C GLN A 109 -26.85 -14.28 -19.47
N GLN A 110 -27.87 -13.42 -19.35
CA GLN A 110 -28.43 -12.67 -20.48
C GLN A 110 -29.00 -11.35 -19.95
N ASN A 111 -28.33 -10.24 -20.27
CA ASN A 111 -28.92 -9.09 -20.95
C ASN A 111 -27.89 -7.96 -21.05
N THR A 112 -27.46 -7.71 -22.29
CA THR A 112 -26.69 -6.56 -22.75
C THR A 112 -27.50 -5.28 -22.59
N LYS A 113 -27.42 -4.68 -21.41
CA LYS A 113 -27.32 -3.22 -21.31
C LYS A 113 -25.85 -2.93 -21.05
N LYS A 114 -25.31 -1.88 -21.67
CA LYS A 114 -24.05 -1.27 -21.23
C LYS A 114 -24.29 -0.84 -19.79
N SER A 115 -24.06 -1.75 -18.86
CA SER A 115 -24.13 -1.49 -17.44
C SER A 115 -22.99 -0.52 -17.20
N THR A 116 -23.33 0.73 -16.95
CA THR A 116 -22.48 1.58 -16.11
C THR A 116 -22.02 0.68 -14.97
N PRO A 117 -20.71 0.41 -14.83
CA PRO A 117 -20.26 -0.55 -13.85
C PRO A 117 -20.73 -0.02 -12.50
N VAL A 118 -21.35 -0.90 -11.71
CA VAL A 118 -21.72 -0.68 -10.29
C VAL A 118 -20.47 -0.46 -9.41
N VAL A 119 -19.32 -0.17 -10.02
CA VAL A 119 -17.98 0.01 -9.45
C VAL A 119 -17.72 1.47 -9.04
N ALA A 120 -18.49 2.44 -9.54
CA ALA A 120 -18.25 3.87 -9.31
C ALA A 120 -19.07 4.52 -8.18
N ALA A 121 -19.84 3.76 -7.39
CA ALA A 121 -20.90 4.36 -6.56
C ALA A 121 -20.41 5.11 -5.31
N ASP A 122 -19.20 4.86 -4.78
CA ASP A 122 -18.77 5.38 -3.48
C ASP A 122 -17.32 5.90 -3.48
N LEU A 123 -16.86 6.51 -4.58
CA LEU A 123 -15.56 7.18 -4.63
C LEU A 123 -15.74 8.70 -4.77
N PRO A 124 -14.92 9.52 -4.08
CA PRO A 124 -14.96 10.98 -4.18
C PRO A 124 -14.29 11.53 -5.46
N PHE A 125 -13.95 10.66 -6.42
CA PHE A 125 -13.46 11.00 -7.75
C PHE A 125 -14.03 10.03 -8.80
N GLN A 126 -14.05 10.46 -10.07
CA GLN A 126 -14.52 9.65 -11.19
C GLN A 126 -13.36 8.88 -11.84
N LEU A 127 -13.61 7.66 -12.30
CA LEU A 127 -12.55 6.80 -12.86
C LEU A 127 -11.94 7.33 -14.18
N ASP A 128 -12.61 8.22 -14.89
CA ASP A 128 -12.10 8.88 -16.10
C ASP A 128 -11.02 9.94 -15.80
N GLU A 129 -10.84 10.28 -14.53
CA GLU A 129 -9.73 11.11 -14.05
C GLU A 129 -8.41 10.32 -13.94
N LEU A 130 -8.47 8.99 -14.03
CA LEU A 130 -7.30 8.11 -14.10
C LEU A 130 -6.83 7.96 -15.54
N GLN A 131 -5.56 7.63 -15.73
CA GLN A 131 -5.03 7.32 -17.05
C GLN A 131 -5.73 6.09 -17.64
N ALA A 132 -5.94 6.09 -18.96
CA ALA A 132 -6.71 5.04 -19.65
C ALA A 132 -6.14 3.63 -19.42
N GLN A 133 -4.81 3.49 -19.32
CA GLN A 133 -4.16 2.21 -19.03
C GLN A 133 -4.37 1.75 -17.59
N THR A 134 -4.46 2.67 -16.63
CA THR A 134 -4.84 2.38 -15.24
C THR A 134 -6.26 1.84 -15.21
N VAL A 135 -7.20 2.49 -15.91
CA VAL A 135 -8.60 2.05 -15.99
C VAL A 135 -8.72 0.66 -16.64
N ALA A 136 -7.96 0.41 -17.70
CA ALA A 136 -7.93 -0.91 -18.34
C ALA A 136 -7.40 -2.01 -17.40
N ALA A 137 -6.39 -1.70 -16.58
CA ALA A 137 -5.82 -2.66 -15.62
C ALA A 137 -6.78 -3.03 -14.48
N LEU A 138 -7.86 -2.27 -14.25
CA LEU A 138 -8.91 -2.59 -13.28
C LEU A 138 -9.77 -3.81 -13.70
N GLU A 139 -9.65 -4.29 -14.94
CA GLU A 139 -10.33 -5.51 -15.39
C GLU A 139 -9.77 -6.77 -14.71
N ASP A 140 -8.52 -6.74 -14.26
CA ASP A 140 -7.87 -7.82 -13.51
C ASP A 140 -7.95 -7.54 -12.00
N PRO A 141 -8.72 -8.33 -11.21
CA PRO A 141 -8.82 -8.13 -9.76
C PRO A 141 -7.50 -8.30 -9.00
N SER A 142 -6.51 -8.95 -9.60
CA SER A 142 -5.18 -9.17 -9.01
C SER A 142 -4.15 -8.11 -9.38
N SER A 143 -4.52 -7.16 -10.25
CA SER A 143 -3.63 -6.06 -10.64
C SER A 143 -3.35 -5.12 -9.46
N PRO A 144 -2.18 -4.46 -9.43
CA PRO A 144 -1.89 -3.39 -8.47
C PRO A 144 -2.95 -2.29 -8.45
N GLU A 145 -3.52 -1.94 -9.60
CA GLU A 145 -4.58 -0.95 -9.76
C GLU A 145 -5.85 -1.37 -9.04
N SER A 146 -6.28 -2.62 -9.24
CA SER A 146 -7.45 -3.17 -8.55
C SER A 146 -7.23 -3.26 -7.04
N MET A 147 -6.05 -3.67 -6.60
CA MET A 147 -5.70 -3.74 -5.18
C MET A 147 -5.70 -2.36 -4.52
N ALA A 148 -5.09 -1.36 -5.16
CA ALA A 148 -5.06 0.02 -4.66
C ALA A 148 -6.46 0.64 -4.58
N LEU A 149 -7.28 0.44 -5.61
CA LEU A 149 -8.66 0.92 -5.63
C LEU A 149 -9.53 0.23 -4.57
N LEU A 150 -9.36 -1.08 -4.40
CA LEU A 150 -10.03 -1.86 -3.36
C LEU A 150 -9.66 -1.38 -1.96
N TRP A 151 -8.36 -1.13 -1.72
CA TRP A 151 -7.89 -0.57 -0.45
C TRP A 151 -8.53 0.81 -0.18
N LEU A 152 -8.52 1.71 -1.16
CA LEU A 152 -9.08 3.06 -0.99
C LEU A 152 -10.59 3.03 -0.73
N ARG A 153 -11.33 2.14 -1.40
CA ARG A 153 -12.78 1.97 -1.15
C ARG A 153 -13.08 1.56 0.30
N ASN A 154 -12.15 0.87 0.95
CA ASN A 154 -12.27 0.46 2.35
C ASN A 154 -11.65 1.46 3.32
N ASP A 155 -11.18 2.62 2.85
CA ASP A 155 -10.56 3.64 3.67
C ASP A 155 -11.58 4.34 4.57
N PHE A 156 -11.24 4.48 5.86
CA PHE A 156 -12.12 5.12 6.82
C PHE A 156 -12.37 6.57 6.42
N GLY A 157 -13.65 6.93 6.23
CA GLY A 157 -14.02 8.29 5.83
C GLY A 157 -13.68 8.62 4.38
N VAL A 158 -13.57 7.65 3.47
CA VAL A 158 -13.33 7.92 2.04
C VAL A 158 -14.33 8.92 1.44
N ASN A 159 -15.57 8.93 1.93
CA ASN A 159 -16.61 9.87 1.50
C ASN A 159 -16.45 11.29 2.08
N GLU A 160 -15.63 11.45 3.12
CA GLU A 160 -15.31 12.74 3.75
C GLU A 160 -14.00 13.32 3.21
N HIS A 161 -13.18 12.51 2.54
CA HIS A 161 -11.95 12.96 1.91
C HIS A 161 -12.26 13.91 0.75
N SER A 162 -11.39 14.90 0.56
CA SER A 162 -11.41 15.67 -0.67
C SER A 162 -11.09 14.76 -1.87
N ARG A 163 -11.57 15.17 -3.05
CA ARG A 163 -11.24 14.55 -4.32
C ARG A 163 -9.72 14.38 -4.47
N ASP A 164 -8.97 15.45 -4.21
CA ASP A 164 -7.52 15.48 -4.41
C ASP A 164 -6.77 14.57 -3.42
N ARG A 165 -7.20 14.56 -2.15
CA ARG A 165 -6.66 13.62 -1.15
C ARG A 165 -6.90 12.17 -1.57
N SER A 166 -8.07 11.87 -2.12
CA SER A 166 -8.42 10.51 -2.52
C SER A 166 -7.64 10.04 -3.74
N LEU A 167 -7.43 10.92 -4.72
CA LEU A 167 -6.52 10.65 -5.83
C LEU A 167 -5.08 10.47 -5.33
N GLN A 168 -4.59 11.32 -4.42
CA GLN A 168 -3.26 11.17 -3.82
C GLN A 168 -3.12 9.82 -3.12
N ARG A 169 -4.06 9.44 -2.25
CA ARG A 169 -4.07 8.14 -1.55
C ARG A 169 -4.13 6.97 -2.53
N PHE A 170 -4.96 7.04 -3.58
CA PHE A 170 -5.02 6.01 -4.63
C PHE A 170 -3.65 5.81 -5.30
N ARG A 171 -3.04 6.91 -5.78
CA ARG A 171 -1.76 6.87 -6.51
C ARG A 171 -0.63 6.34 -5.62
N MET A 172 -0.63 6.71 -4.35
CA MET A 172 0.35 6.24 -3.37
C MET A 172 0.14 4.76 -3.01
N ALA A 173 -1.11 4.33 -2.84
CA ALA A 173 -1.43 2.92 -2.64
C ALA A 173 -1.05 2.08 -3.88
N LEU A 174 -1.26 2.62 -5.07
CA LEU A 174 -0.84 1.98 -6.32
C LEU A 174 0.67 1.82 -6.39
N VAL A 175 1.45 2.84 -6.02
CA VAL A 175 2.92 2.72 -5.90
C VAL A 175 3.30 1.58 -4.94
N TYR A 176 2.64 1.50 -3.78
CA TYR A 176 2.87 0.43 -2.82
C TYR A 176 2.62 -0.96 -3.42
N TYR A 177 1.46 -1.19 -4.04
CA TYR A 177 1.14 -2.50 -4.61
C TYR A 177 1.99 -2.84 -5.83
N ALA A 178 2.25 -1.88 -6.72
CA ALA A 178 2.99 -2.09 -7.97
C ALA A 178 4.48 -2.40 -7.74
N LEU A 179 5.03 -1.94 -6.62
CA LEU A 179 6.45 -2.06 -6.29
C LEU A 179 6.71 -3.02 -5.12
N ASN A 180 5.75 -3.93 -4.85
CA ASN A 180 5.87 -4.98 -3.84
C ASN A 180 6.10 -4.46 -2.41
N GLY A 181 5.29 -3.48 -2.01
CA GLY A 181 5.41 -2.72 -0.77
C GLY A 181 5.44 -3.54 0.51
N GLN A 182 4.88 -4.75 0.49
CA GLN A 182 4.90 -5.69 1.61
C GLN A 182 6.32 -6.17 1.96
N GLN A 183 7.27 -6.07 1.02
CA GLN A 183 8.67 -6.48 1.21
C GLN A 183 9.63 -5.30 1.40
N TRP A 184 9.12 -4.06 1.46
CA TRP A 184 9.97 -2.91 1.63
C TRP A 184 10.63 -2.88 3.01
N ASN A 185 11.82 -2.27 3.07
CA ASN A 185 12.54 -2.07 4.33
C ASN A 185 11.77 -1.13 5.28
N SER A 186 11.08 -0.13 4.72
CA SER A 186 10.25 0.84 5.41
C SER A 186 8.85 0.88 4.79
N SER A 187 7.92 0.12 5.39
CA SER A 187 6.51 0.03 4.98
C SER A 187 5.49 0.14 6.13
N LYS A 188 5.95 0.24 7.38
CA LYS A 188 5.11 0.01 8.57
C LYS A 188 3.83 0.85 8.62
N SER A 189 3.88 2.11 8.18
CA SER A 189 2.75 3.04 8.21
C SER A 189 2.06 3.23 6.86
N TRP A 190 2.51 2.53 5.83
CA TRP A 190 1.86 2.57 4.53
C TRP A 190 0.50 1.89 4.58
N LEU A 191 -0.44 2.44 3.81
CA LEU A 191 -1.81 1.94 3.74
C LEU A 191 -2.57 2.01 5.08
N ASP A 192 -2.06 2.76 6.05
CA ASP A 192 -2.76 3.01 7.30
C ASP A 192 -3.96 3.94 7.04
N HIS A 193 -5.15 3.41 7.33
CA HIS A 193 -6.42 4.10 7.14
C HIS A 193 -6.66 5.23 8.15
N GLY A 194 -6.06 5.16 9.33
CA GLY A 194 -6.17 6.18 10.37
C GLY A 194 -5.13 7.28 10.25
N LEU A 195 -4.15 7.13 9.35
CA LEU A 195 -3.04 8.05 9.19
C LEU A 195 -3.14 8.84 7.87
N HIS A 196 -2.85 10.14 7.95
CA HIS A 196 -2.67 10.95 6.74
C HIS A 196 -1.48 10.41 5.94
N GLU A 197 -1.61 10.29 4.62
CA GLU A 197 -0.62 9.66 3.75
C GLU A 197 0.74 10.36 3.74
N CYS A 198 0.75 11.64 4.10
CA CYS A 198 1.95 12.43 4.39
C CYS A 198 2.83 11.84 5.51
N HIS A 199 2.24 11.01 6.37
CA HIS A 199 2.94 10.35 7.46
C HIS A 199 3.14 8.85 7.20
N TRP A 200 2.82 8.30 6.02
CA TRP A 200 3.07 6.87 5.75
C TRP A 200 4.57 6.50 5.75
N PHE A 201 5.45 7.50 5.64
CA PHE A 201 6.88 7.39 5.38
C PHE A 201 7.75 7.68 6.61
N ASN A 202 7.15 7.82 7.79
CA ASN A 202 7.83 8.20 9.03
C ASN A 202 8.77 7.08 9.56
N GLY A 203 9.91 6.90 8.88
CA GLY A 203 11.13 6.20 9.32
C GLY A 203 12.29 7.17 9.61
N TRP A 204 13.51 6.64 9.83
CA TRP A 204 14.73 7.27 10.43
C TRP A 204 15.13 8.69 9.96
N HIS A 205 14.58 9.21 8.87
CA HIS A 205 14.74 10.61 8.44
C HIS A 205 13.36 11.28 8.40
N ALA A 206 12.92 11.85 9.53
CA ALA A 206 11.65 12.58 9.68
C ALA A 206 11.52 13.87 8.83
N ASN A 207 12.32 14.00 7.75
CA ASN A 207 12.48 15.22 6.96
C ASN A 207 12.20 15.04 5.46
N ASN A 208 11.98 13.83 4.93
CA ASN A 208 12.10 13.59 3.47
C ASN A 208 10.85 13.02 2.76
N ALA A 209 9.72 12.86 3.45
CA ALA A 209 8.42 12.94 2.81
C ALA A 209 7.75 14.19 3.34
N VAL A 210 7.85 15.27 2.56
CA VAL A 210 7.31 16.57 2.94
C VAL A 210 5.99 16.71 2.22
N CYS A 211 4.94 16.97 3.00
CA CYS A 211 3.73 17.54 2.45
C CYS A 211 3.70 19.03 2.75
N GLU A 212 3.24 19.81 1.79
CA GLU A 212 2.88 21.21 1.98
C GLU A 212 1.35 21.30 1.90
N PHE A 213 0.70 21.72 2.99
CA PHE A 213 -0.76 21.83 3.08
C PHE A 213 -1.48 20.54 2.59
N ASP A 214 -1.17 19.41 3.22
CA ASP A 214 -1.71 18.06 2.92
C ASP A 214 -1.36 17.49 1.53
N THR A 215 -0.54 18.19 0.76
CA THR A 215 -0.17 17.79 -0.60
C THR A 215 1.27 17.28 -0.64
N LEU A 216 1.48 16.10 -1.21
CA LEU A 216 2.81 15.49 -1.30
C LEU A 216 3.73 16.28 -2.23
N VAL A 217 4.83 16.80 -1.69
CA VAL A 217 5.85 17.55 -2.47
C VAL A 217 7.18 16.82 -2.58
N MET A 218 7.47 15.89 -1.66
CA MET A 218 8.67 15.06 -1.71
C MET A 218 8.34 13.61 -1.39
N LEU A 219 8.90 12.70 -2.18
CA LEU A 219 8.76 11.26 -2.02
C LEU A 219 10.15 10.60 -2.08
N ASP A 220 10.65 10.17 -0.92
CA ASP A 220 11.89 9.41 -0.80
C ASP A 220 11.58 7.93 -0.58
N LEU A 221 11.86 7.11 -1.60
CA LEU A 221 11.77 5.66 -1.60
C LEU A 221 13.15 5.03 -1.79
N SER A 222 14.21 5.78 -1.51
CA SER A 222 15.57 5.28 -1.68
C SER A 222 15.86 4.14 -0.71
N GLU A 223 16.67 3.17 -1.16
CA GLU A 223 17.13 2.04 -0.34
C GLU A 223 15.96 1.23 0.29
N ASN A 224 14.80 1.20 -0.37
CA ASN A 224 13.59 0.61 0.18
C ASN A 224 13.29 -0.81 -0.34
N GLY A 225 14.19 -1.36 -1.17
CA GLY A 225 14.01 -2.70 -1.75
C GLY A 225 12.87 -2.77 -2.77
N LEU A 226 12.64 -1.69 -3.52
CA LEU A 226 11.57 -1.62 -4.52
C LEU A 226 11.74 -2.71 -5.59
N LYS A 227 10.67 -3.45 -5.90
CA LYS A 227 10.65 -4.48 -6.96
C LYS A 227 9.41 -4.33 -7.82
N GLY A 228 9.58 -4.21 -9.13
CA GLY A 228 8.46 -4.08 -10.06
C GLY A 228 8.64 -2.93 -11.04
N VAL A 229 7.54 -2.40 -11.55
CA VAL A 229 7.52 -1.30 -12.53
C VAL A 229 6.77 -0.11 -11.94
N LEU A 230 7.29 1.09 -12.14
CA LEU A 230 6.64 2.31 -11.68
C LEU A 230 5.27 2.48 -12.35
N PRO A 231 4.17 2.66 -11.59
CA PRO A 231 2.87 2.91 -12.16
C PRO A 231 2.82 4.30 -12.81
N VAL A 232 2.10 4.42 -13.91
CA VAL A 232 2.03 5.68 -14.68
C VAL A 232 1.35 6.82 -13.93
N GLU A 233 0.45 6.47 -13.02
CA GLU A 233 -0.27 7.38 -12.13
C GLU A 233 0.65 8.15 -11.18
N LEU A 234 1.87 7.65 -10.94
CA LEU A 234 2.88 8.39 -10.18
C LEU A 234 3.21 9.74 -10.85
N GLY A 235 3.12 9.81 -12.18
CA GLY A 235 3.30 11.04 -12.94
C GLY A 235 2.20 12.09 -12.74
N GLU A 236 1.07 11.71 -12.15
CA GLU A 236 -0.06 12.60 -11.90
C GLU A 236 -0.04 13.24 -10.50
N LEU A 237 0.98 12.97 -9.68
CA LEU A 237 1.24 13.70 -8.44
C LEU A 237 1.89 15.06 -8.78
N GLN A 238 1.09 16.00 -9.31
CA GLN A 238 1.57 17.25 -9.91
C GLN A 238 2.36 18.16 -8.96
N SER A 239 2.10 18.06 -7.66
CA SER A 239 2.80 18.85 -6.65
C SER A 239 4.13 18.24 -6.21
N LEU A 240 4.49 17.06 -6.75
CA LEU A 240 5.74 16.39 -6.41
C LEU A 240 6.91 17.13 -7.07
N HIS A 241 7.80 17.68 -6.24
CA HIS A 241 9.00 18.40 -6.67
C HIS A 241 10.26 17.54 -6.57
N ARG A 242 10.23 16.49 -5.74
CA ARG A 242 11.36 15.57 -5.61
C ARG A 242 10.90 14.12 -5.43
N LEU A 243 11.49 13.24 -6.24
CA LEU A 243 11.30 11.81 -6.22
C LEU A 243 12.67 11.12 -6.13
N ASP A 244 12.93 10.41 -5.03
CA ASP A 244 14.14 9.60 -4.86
C ASP A 244 13.80 8.12 -4.92
N LEU A 245 14.34 7.43 -5.92
CA LEU A 245 14.19 6.00 -6.19
C LEU A 245 15.55 5.29 -6.15
N SER A 246 16.62 5.99 -5.73
CA SER A 246 17.98 5.45 -5.74
C SER A 246 18.13 4.24 -4.81
N ARG A 247 19.17 3.44 -5.02
CA ARG A 247 19.53 2.27 -4.23
C ARG A 247 18.46 1.18 -4.21
N ASN A 248 17.73 1.04 -5.32
CA ASN A 248 16.75 -0.03 -5.54
C ASN A 248 17.16 -0.87 -6.76
N PRO A 249 18.04 -1.88 -6.59
CA PRO A 249 18.63 -2.62 -7.71
C PRO A 249 17.63 -3.49 -8.48
N ASP A 250 16.52 -3.87 -7.84
CA ASP A 250 15.47 -4.72 -8.40
C ASP A 250 14.29 -3.90 -8.99
N LEU A 251 14.41 -2.57 -9.05
CA LEU A 251 13.45 -1.72 -9.74
C LEU A 251 13.64 -1.86 -11.25
N MET A 252 12.55 -2.08 -11.99
CA MET A 252 12.58 -2.43 -13.41
C MET A 252 11.68 -1.54 -14.26
N GLY A 253 11.81 -1.68 -15.58
CA GLY A 253 10.94 -1.05 -16.55
C GLY A 253 11.46 0.32 -16.97
N LYS A 254 10.54 1.28 -17.11
CA LYS A 254 10.86 2.65 -17.54
C LYS A 254 10.31 3.64 -16.54
N ILE A 255 10.99 4.76 -16.35
CA ILE A 255 10.38 5.92 -15.69
C ILE A 255 9.21 6.41 -16.58
N PRO A 256 7.98 6.54 -16.03
CA PRO A 256 6.82 7.04 -16.78
C PRO A 256 7.11 8.33 -17.53
N ALA A 257 6.62 8.45 -18.77
CA ALA A 257 6.89 9.59 -19.64
C ALA A 257 6.52 10.93 -18.99
N ARG A 258 5.40 10.98 -18.26
CA ARG A 258 4.97 12.19 -17.55
C ARG A 258 5.98 12.68 -16.51
N LEU A 259 6.64 11.76 -15.78
CA LEU A 259 7.71 12.13 -14.84
C LEU A 259 8.94 12.68 -15.59
N CYS A 260 9.26 12.11 -16.76
CA CYS A 260 10.35 12.61 -17.61
C CYS A 260 10.06 14.01 -18.17
N GLU A 261 8.81 14.28 -18.55
CA GLU A 261 8.35 15.60 -18.97
C GLU A 261 8.52 16.61 -17.81
N LEU A 262 7.99 16.31 -16.63
CA LEU A 262 8.11 17.17 -15.43
C LEU A 262 9.58 17.45 -15.06
N LYS A 263 10.46 16.44 -15.21
CA LYS A 263 11.91 16.62 -15.04
C LYS A 263 12.51 17.56 -16.08
N SER A 264 12.11 17.43 -17.35
CA SER A 264 12.59 18.29 -18.43
C SER A 264 12.11 19.75 -18.30
N GLU A 265 10.92 19.95 -17.73
CA GLU A 265 10.33 21.26 -17.41
C GLU A 265 10.89 21.88 -16.13
N GLN A 266 11.84 21.22 -15.46
CA GLN A 266 12.43 21.65 -14.18
C GLN A 266 11.44 21.74 -13.01
N GLN A 267 10.29 21.05 -13.10
CA GLN A 267 9.28 20.99 -12.05
C GLN A 267 9.55 19.85 -11.05
N LEU A 268 10.24 18.79 -11.50
CA LEU A 268 10.52 17.60 -10.70
C LEU A 268 12.00 17.20 -10.75
N GLN A 269 12.61 17.01 -9.60
CA GLN A 269 13.89 16.33 -9.47
C GLN A 269 13.67 14.82 -9.30
N ILE A 270 14.27 14.01 -10.18
CA ILE A 270 14.28 12.54 -10.06
C ILE A 270 15.69 12.06 -9.80
N VAL A 271 15.87 11.29 -8.72
CA VAL A 271 17.11 10.58 -8.40
C VAL A 271 16.85 9.08 -8.55
N ALA A 272 17.57 8.40 -9.43
CA ALA A 272 17.40 6.96 -9.69
C ALA A 272 18.70 6.34 -10.23
N ASP A 273 18.92 5.06 -9.94
CA ASP A 273 20.08 4.31 -10.41
C ASP A 273 19.77 3.63 -11.75
N CYS A 274 19.96 4.36 -12.83
CA CYS A 274 19.66 3.91 -14.19
C CYS A 274 20.53 2.71 -14.59
N SER A 275 19.91 1.71 -15.21
CA SER A 275 20.58 0.46 -15.59
C SER A 275 19.95 -0.14 -16.85
N SER A 276 20.40 -1.32 -17.27
CA SER A 276 19.70 -2.08 -18.32
C SER A 276 18.29 -2.50 -17.91
N SER A 277 18.04 -2.64 -16.60
CA SER A 277 16.76 -3.06 -16.03
C SER A 277 15.80 -1.87 -15.84
N LEU A 278 16.33 -0.68 -15.51
CA LEU A 278 15.57 0.56 -15.31
C LEU A 278 15.99 1.63 -16.31
N GLN A 279 15.12 1.91 -17.28
CA GLN A 279 15.30 2.96 -18.27
C GLN A 279 14.85 4.31 -17.70
N CYS A 280 15.81 5.20 -17.44
CA CYS A 280 15.55 6.56 -17.01
C CYS A 280 15.21 7.50 -18.17
N CYS A 281 14.75 8.70 -17.80
CA CYS A 281 14.85 9.92 -18.59
C CYS A 281 16.32 10.35 -18.67
#